data_AF-A0A2N2MMA5-F1
#
_entry.id   AF-A0A2N2MMA5-F1
#
_cell.length_a   1.000
_cell.length_b   1.000
_cell.length_c   1.000
_cell.angle_alpha   90.00
_cell.angle_beta   90.00
_cell.angle_gamma   90.00
#
_symmetry.space_group_name_H-M   'P 1'
#
loop_
_entity.id
_entity.type
_entity.pdbx_description
1 polymer ?
#
loop_
_entity_poly.entity_id
_entity_poly.type
_entity_poly.pdbx_seq_one_letter_code
_entity_poly.pdbx_strand_id
1 'polypeptide(L)'
;EERLARLTTSTLNRIIQHAQDMHTSSQSGRVFKMYYGTQVRSDPPTFLIHCNEPKLAHFTFVRYLEKQIREEYPFSGTPIHIVFKKR
;
A
#
# COMPACT_ATOMS: atom_id res chain seq x y z
N GLU A 1 -17.01 -3.42 13.43
CA GLU A 1 -15.74 -3.77 14.09
C GLU A 1 -14.57 -3.88 13.11
N GLU A 2 -14.76 -4.33 11.87
CA GLU A 2 -13.69 -4.47 10.86
C GLU A 2 -12.85 -3.21 10.60
N ARG A 3 -13.43 -2.00 10.74
CA ARG A 3 -12.69 -0.74 10.58
C ARG A 3 -11.61 -0.52 11.65
N LEU A 4 -11.67 -1.17 12.79
CA LEU A 4 -10.65 -1.00 13.84
C LEU A 4 -9.45 -1.94 13.68
N ALA A 5 -9.53 -2.88 12.74
CA ALA A 5 -8.50 -3.86 12.52
C ALA A 5 -7.17 -3.23 12.15
N ARG A 6 -6.11 -3.76 12.76
CA ARG A 6 -4.74 -3.31 12.55
C ARG A 6 -3.94 -4.41 11.87
N LEU A 7 -3.54 -4.16 10.63
CA LEU A 7 -2.57 -4.98 9.94
C LEU A 7 -1.21 -4.79 10.62
N THR A 8 -0.53 -5.88 10.94
CA THR A 8 0.83 -5.80 11.47
C THR A 8 1.76 -5.22 10.42
N THR A 9 2.79 -4.50 10.88
CA THR A 9 3.80 -3.92 10.00
C THR A 9 4.55 -5.00 9.21
N SER A 10 4.76 -6.19 9.80
CA SER A 10 5.37 -7.33 9.11
C SER A 10 4.50 -7.85 7.95
N THR A 11 3.19 -8.04 8.17
CA THR A 11 2.27 -8.48 7.11
C THR A 11 2.21 -7.44 5.99
N LEU A 12 2.09 -6.16 6.32
CA LEU A 12 2.06 -5.10 5.32
C LEU A 12 3.34 -5.05 4.47
N ASN A 13 4.51 -5.21 5.10
CA ASN A 13 5.77 -5.23 4.38
C ASN A 13 5.92 -6.46 3.47
N ARG A 14 5.37 -7.63 3.88
CA ARG A 14 5.29 -8.80 3.00
C ARG A 14 4.45 -8.52 1.76
N ILE A 15 3.29 -7.87 1.92
CA ILE A 15 2.42 -7.46 0.81
C ILE A 15 3.17 -6.50 -0.13
N ILE A 16 3.88 -5.50 0.43
CA ILE A 16 4.65 -4.52 -0.34
C ILE A 16 5.72 -5.21 -1.21
N GLN A 17 6.49 -6.13 -0.62
CA GLN A 17 7.52 -6.87 -1.36
C GLN A 17 6.91 -7.71 -2.48
N HIS A 18 5.87 -8.51 -2.17
CA HIS A 18 5.18 -9.33 -3.16
C HIS A 18 4.59 -8.49 -4.30
N ALA A 19 3.94 -7.36 -3.98
CA ALA A 19 3.36 -6.46 -4.96
C ALA A 19 4.41 -5.84 -5.89
N GLN A 20 5.59 -5.54 -5.37
CA GLN A 20 6.69 -4.99 -6.16
C GLN A 20 7.33 -6.02 -7.09
N ASP A 21 7.46 -7.27 -6.65
CA ASP A 21 8.00 -8.38 -7.45
C ASP A 21 7.05 -8.77 -8.59
N MET A 22 5.75 -8.77 -8.32
CA MET A 22 4.72 -9.13 -9.30
C MET A 22 4.42 -8.02 -10.30
N HIS A 23 4.58 -6.75 -9.89
CA HIS A 23 4.22 -5.63 -10.74
C HIS A 23 5.23 -4.47 -10.62
N THR A 24 6.05 -4.33 -11.66
CA THR A 24 6.97 -3.19 -11.78
C THR A 24 6.24 -2.02 -12.44
N SER A 25 5.82 -1.04 -11.64
CA SER A 25 5.39 0.26 -12.19
C SER A 25 6.63 1.06 -12.57
N SER A 26 6.70 1.51 -13.82
CA SER A 26 7.73 2.45 -14.27
C SER A 26 7.08 3.64 -14.98
N GLN A 27 7.57 4.84 -14.69
CA GLN A 27 7.20 6.06 -15.42
C GLN A 27 8.49 6.78 -15.82
N SER A 28 8.57 7.19 -17.08
CA SER A 28 9.71 7.97 -17.62
C SER A 28 11.07 7.33 -17.33
N GLY A 29 11.18 6.00 -17.47
CA GLY A 29 12.42 5.24 -17.24
C GLY A 29 12.79 5.04 -15.77
N ARG A 30 11.98 5.54 -14.82
CA ARG A 30 12.19 5.37 -13.38
C ARG A 30 11.25 4.30 -12.84
N VAL A 31 11.82 3.28 -12.22
CA VAL A 31 11.07 2.24 -11.53
C VAL A 31 10.54 2.78 -10.20
N PHE A 32 9.26 2.57 -9.92
CA PHE A 32 8.67 2.83 -8.62
C PHE A 32 9.16 1.78 -7.62
N LYS A 33 9.75 2.24 -6.52
CA LYS A 33 10.29 1.39 -5.46
C LYS A 33 9.65 1.76 -4.13
N MET A 34 9.03 0.78 -3.50
CA MET A 34 8.53 0.84 -2.13
C MET A 34 9.57 0.24 -1.19
N TYR A 35 9.74 0.85 -0.02
CA TYR A 35 10.71 0.41 0.97
C TYR A 35 10.04 -0.33 2.12
N TYR A 36 9.08 0.34 2.76
CA TYR A 36 8.32 -0.20 3.87
C TYR A 36 7.04 0.60 4.04
N GLY A 37 6.08 0.06 4.77
CA GLY A 37 4.86 0.77 5.12
C GLY A 37 4.39 0.45 6.53
N THR A 38 3.47 1.27 7.03
CA THR A 38 2.78 1.04 8.30
C THR A 38 1.34 1.54 8.25
N GLN A 39 0.47 0.95 9.06
CA GLN A 39 -0.89 1.47 9.26
C GLN A 39 -0.86 2.58 10.32
N VAL A 40 -1.10 3.81 9.88
CA VAL A 40 -1.05 5.02 10.72
C VAL A 40 -2.39 5.38 11.34
N ARG A 41 -3.49 4.88 10.78
CA ARG A 41 -4.85 5.11 11.27
C ARG A 41 -5.71 3.89 11.01
N SER A 42 -6.64 3.59 11.93
CA SER A 42 -7.57 2.49 11.78
C SER A 42 -8.90 2.92 11.17
N ASP A 43 -9.49 4.07 11.52
CA ASP A 43 -10.83 4.46 11.06
C ASP A 43 -10.82 5.82 10.33
N PRO A 44 -10.76 5.86 8.99
CA PRO A 44 -10.62 4.73 8.05
C PRO A 44 -9.18 4.15 8.01
N PRO A 45 -8.99 2.88 7.59
CA PRO A 45 -7.68 2.26 7.50
C PRO A 45 -6.76 3.04 6.57
N THR A 46 -5.68 3.60 7.12
CA THR A 46 -4.74 4.43 6.37
C THR A 46 -3.34 3.84 6.47
N PHE A 47 -2.76 3.53 5.32
CA PHE A 47 -1.43 2.97 5.17
C PHE A 47 -0.48 4.02 4.62
N LEU A 48 0.58 4.32 5.36
CA LEU A 48 1.69 5.16 4.90
C LEU A 48 2.78 4.24 4.34
N ILE A 49 3.12 4.40 3.07
CA ILE A 49 4.16 3.64 2.39
C ILE A 49 5.30 4.60 2.01
N HIS A 50 6.51 4.29 2.48
CA HIS A 50 7.72 5.00 2.10
C HIS A 50 8.24 4.48 0.76
N CYS A 51 8.51 5.38 -0.18
CA CYS A 51 8.94 5.06 -1.53
C CYS A 51 10.01 6.03 -2.06
N ASN A 52 10.56 5.74 -3.24
CA ASN A 52 11.58 6.57 -3.88
C ASN A 52 11.02 7.89 -4.46
N GLU A 53 9.84 7.86 -5.08
CA GLU A 53 9.19 9.03 -5.66
C GLU A 53 7.67 8.80 -5.72
N PRO A 54 6.87 9.47 -4.86
CA PRO A 54 5.41 9.29 -4.80
C PRO A 54 4.69 9.54 -6.13
N LYS A 55 5.21 10.45 -6.96
CA LYS A 55 4.63 10.79 -8.26
C LYS A 55 4.66 9.63 -9.28
N LEU A 56 5.53 8.64 -9.08
CA LEU A 56 5.59 7.46 -9.94
C LEU A 56 4.45 6.47 -9.66
N ALA A 57 3.76 6.58 -8.52
CA ALA A 57 2.65 5.71 -8.15
C ALA A 57 1.40 6.04 -8.97
N HIS A 58 1.25 5.39 -10.13
CA HIS A 58 0.07 5.55 -10.97
C HIS A 58 -1.17 4.96 -10.29
N PHE A 59 -2.35 5.53 -10.52
CA PHE A 59 -3.59 5.13 -9.83
C PHE A 59 -3.91 3.63 -9.99
N THR A 60 -3.56 3.03 -11.13
CA THR A 60 -3.75 1.59 -11.38
C THR A 60 -2.92 0.74 -10.42
N PHE A 61 -1.68 1.16 -10.13
CA PHE A 61 -0.82 0.49 -9.16
C PHE A 61 -1.36 0.65 -7.73
N VAL A 62 -1.89 1.83 -7.41
CA VAL A 62 -2.53 2.07 -6.10
C VAL A 62 -3.76 1.17 -5.90
N ARG A 63 -4.59 1.00 -6.94
CA ARG A 63 -5.74 0.07 -6.91
C ARG A 63 -5.30 -1.38 -6.79
N TYR A 64 -4.22 -1.77 -7.45
CA TYR A 64 -3.62 -3.09 -7.29
C TYR A 64 -3.17 -3.33 -5.84
N LEU A 65 -2.42 -2.40 -5.25
CA LEU A 65 -2.02 -2.48 -3.83
C LEU A 65 -3.21 -2.55 -2.89
N GLU A 66 -4.26 -1.74 -3.13
CA GLU A 66 -5.50 -1.80 -2.36
C GLU A 66 -6.11 -3.22 -2.40
N LYS A 67 -6.18 -3.82 -3.59
CA LYS A 67 -6.67 -5.20 -3.76
C LYS A 67 -5.81 -6.20 -2.98
N GLN A 68 -4.49 -6.10 -3.04
CA GLN A 68 -3.59 -7.00 -2.29
C GLN A 68 -3.77 -6.86 -0.76
N ILE A 69 -4.00 -5.65 -0.25
CA ILE A 69 -4.32 -5.46 1.16
C ILE A 69 -5.67 -6.09 1.51
N ARG A 70 -6.68 -5.95 0.65
CA ARG A 70 -8.01 -6.54 0.85
C ARG A 70 -8.02 -8.07 0.81
N GLU A 71 -7.10 -8.68 0.08
CA GLU A 71 -6.91 -10.14 0.07
C GLU A 71 -6.44 -10.68 1.43
N GLU A 72 -5.67 -9.88 2.18
CA GLU A 72 -5.19 -10.25 3.52
C GLU A 72 -6.19 -9.85 4.62
N TYR A 73 -6.84 -8.70 4.49
CA TYR A 73 -7.93 -8.29 5.36
C TYR A 73 -9.00 -7.50 4.58
N PRO A 74 -10.25 -7.99 4.46
CA PRO A 74 -11.24 -7.42 3.55
C PRO A 74 -11.59 -5.94 3.76
N PHE A 75 -11.56 -5.44 5.00
CA PHE A 75 -11.98 -4.09 5.38
C PHE A 75 -13.36 -3.74 4.78
N SER A 76 -14.35 -4.62 4.98
CA SER A 76 -15.67 -4.52 4.38
C SER A 76 -16.41 -3.29 4.92
N GLY A 77 -17.03 -2.51 4.03
CA GLY A 77 -17.77 -1.31 4.41
C GLY A 77 -16.90 -0.12 4.86
N THR A 78 -15.56 -0.18 4.72
CA THR A 78 -14.68 0.97 4.92
C THR A 78 -13.74 1.19 3.73
N PRO A 79 -13.51 2.44 3.29
CA PRO A 79 -12.47 2.74 2.32
C PRO A 79 -11.09 2.48 2.93
N ILE A 80 -10.13 2.08 2.09
CA ILE A 80 -8.72 2.01 2.45
C ILE A 80 -8.03 3.23 1.83
N HIS A 81 -7.21 3.92 2.63
CA HIS A 81 -6.36 5.00 2.15
C HIS A 81 -4.91 4.54 2.09
N ILE A 82 -4.27 4.77 0.95
CA ILE A 82 -2.83 4.52 0.76
C ILE A 82 -2.18 5.86 0.47
N VAL A 83 -1.21 6.23 1.30
CA VAL A 83 -0.45 7.47 1.20
C VAL A 83 1.00 7.11 0.93
N PHE A 84 1.56 7.66 -0.15
CA PHE A 84 2.97 7.50 -0.46
C PHE A 84 3.76 8.70 0.03
N LYS A 85 4.88 8.44 0.71
CA LYS A 85 5.82 9.46 1.15
C LYS A 85 7.21 9.14 0.64
N LYS A 86 7.87 10.15 0.07
CA LYS A 86 9.27 10.04 -0.31
C LYS A 86 10.11 9.76 0.93
N ARG A 87 10.94 8.72 0.88
CA ARG A 87 11.93 8.44 1.94
C ARG A 87 12.96 9.56 2.02
#